data_AF-A0A0F9KLA8-F1
#
_entry.id   AF-A0A0F9KLA8-F1
#
_cell.length_a   1.000
_cell.length_b   1.000
_cell.length_c   1.000
_cell.angle_alpha   90.00
_cell.angle_beta   90.00
_cell.angle_gamma   90.00
#
_symmetry.space_group_name_H-M   'P 1'
#
loop_
_entity.id
_entity.type
_entity.pdbx_description
1 polymer ?
#
loop_
_entity_poly.entity_id
_entity_poly.type
_entity_poly.pdbx_seq_one_letter_code
_entity_poly.pdbx_strand_id
1 'polypeptide(L)'
;MNPASEARIKVKADHPEAVVVERGRNSIKHRLADSPEGRQRFALDVAIGPFHYGPGNDQEIDTALVPSTSPWDWEMTKAGFEVRALSNLSAGQVI
;
A
#
# COMPACT_ATOMS: atom_id res chain seq x y z
N MET A 1 11.74 11.45 0.44
CA MET A 1 11.19 10.83 1.67
C MET A 1 10.59 9.49 1.26
N ASN A 2 10.67 8.42 2.06
CA ASN A 2 10.19 7.09 1.64
C ASN A 2 8.66 7.02 1.83
N PRO A 3 7.84 6.67 0.81
CA PRO A 3 6.37 6.60 0.92
C PRO A 3 5.86 5.74 2.08
N ALA A 4 6.55 4.65 2.42
CA ALA A 4 6.21 3.81 3.57
C ALA A 4 6.41 4.53 4.92
N SER A 5 7.33 5.50 4.96
CA SER A 5 7.54 6.35 6.13
C SER A 5 6.43 7.39 6.26
N GLU A 6 5.96 7.95 5.15
CA GLU A 6 4.84 8.89 5.12
C GLU A 6 3.52 8.21 5.53
N ALA A 7 3.24 7.02 4.99
CA ALA A 7 2.09 6.21 5.40
C ALA A 7 2.10 5.95 6.92
N ARG A 8 3.27 5.59 7.47
CA ARG A 8 3.43 5.36 8.91
C ARG A 8 3.23 6.61 9.75
N ILE A 9 3.76 7.75 9.30
CA ILE A 9 3.55 9.04 9.97
C ILE A 9 2.06 9.35 9.99
N LYS A 10 1.37 9.14 8.86
CA LYS A 10 -0.07 9.34 8.75
C LYS A 10 -0.85 8.42 9.68
N VAL A 11 -0.55 7.11 9.72
CA VAL A 11 -1.21 6.17 10.65
C VAL A 11 -1.03 6.59 12.10
N LYS A 12 0.16 7.03 12.51
CA LYS A 12 0.38 7.51 13.89
C LYS A 12 -0.32 8.84 14.18
N ALA A 13 -0.45 9.72 13.18
CA ALA A 13 -1.14 10.99 13.33
C ALA A 13 -2.66 10.79 13.47
N ASP A 14 -3.23 9.90 12.63
CA ASP A 14 -4.66 9.60 12.61
C ASP A 14 -5.06 8.65 13.77
N HIS A 15 -4.13 7.79 14.21
CA HIS A 15 -4.30 6.79 15.27
C HIS A 15 -3.09 6.76 16.22
N PRO A 16 -3.01 7.67 17.20
CA PRO A 16 -1.90 7.71 18.16
C PRO A 16 -1.74 6.43 19.00
N GLU A 17 -2.82 5.65 19.16
CA GLU A 17 -2.84 4.39 19.88
C GLU A 17 -2.32 3.19 19.07
N ALA A 18 -2.05 3.37 17.78
CA ALA A 18 -1.72 2.29 16.87
C ALA A 18 -0.43 1.54 17.28
N VAL A 19 -0.53 0.22 17.42
CA VAL A 19 0.61 -0.66 17.76
C VAL A 19 0.99 -1.51 16.57
N VAL A 20 2.29 -1.59 16.25
CA VAL A 20 2.76 -2.48 15.18
C VAL A 20 2.69 -3.93 15.66
N VAL A 21 1.94 -4.75 14.93
CA VAL A 21 1.76 -6.18 15.25
C VAL A 21 2.43 -7.10 14.24
N GLU A 22 2.77 -6.62 13.04
CA GLU A 22 3.45 -7.40 12.01
C GLU A 22 4.30 -6.49 11.12
N ARG A 23 5.46 -6.99 10.67
CA ARG A 23 6.36 -6.30 9.74
C ARG A 23 6.81 -7.27 8.65
N GLY A 24 6.40 -6.99 7.42
CA GLY A 24 6.91 -7.63 6.21
C GLY A 24 7.97 -6.78 5.50
N ARG A 25 8.50 -7.29 4.39
CA ARG A 25 9.48 -6.58 3.56
C ARG A 25 8.97 -5.22 3.06
N ASN A 26 7.72 -5.18 2.60
CA ASN A 26 7.08 -3.99 2.03
C ASN A 26 5.75 -3.65 2.71
N SER A 27 5.50 -4.18 3.92
CA SER A 27 4.24 -3.95 4.61
C SER A 27 4.44 -3.85 6.12
N ILE A 28 3.64 -3.02 6.78
CA ILE A 28 3.52 -2.99 8.25
C ILE A 28 2.05 -3.00 8.63
N LYS A 29 1.70 -3.94 9.51
CA LYS A 29 0.35 -4.05 10.06
C LYS A 29 0.31 -3.40 11.44
N HIS A 30 -0.60 -2.45 11.59
CA HIS A 30 -0.91 -1.78 12.84
C HIS A 30 -2.24 -2.31 13.39
N ARG A 31 -2.28 -2.67 14.67
CA ARG A 31 -3.52 -2.84 15.42
C ARG A 31 -3.98 -1.47 15.92
N LEU A 32 -5.24 -1.14 15.67
CA LEU A 32 -5.89 0.07 16.15
C LEU A 32 -6.74 -0.25 17.38
N ALA A 33 -7.32 0.78 18.01
CA ALA A 33 -8.41 0.55 18.96
C ALA A 33 -9.54 -0.27 18.31
N ASP A 34 -10.12 -1.17 19.10
CA ASP A 34 -11.31 -1.92 18.67
C ASP A 34 -12.46 -0.94 18.38
N SER A 35 -13.38 -1.31 17.49
CA SER A 35 -14.55 -0.50 17.19
C SER A 35 -15.44 -0.36 18.43
N PRO A 36 -16.36 0.62 18.46
CA PRO A 36 -17.34 0.73 19.54
C PRO A 36 -18.15 -0.56 19.79
N GLU A 37 -18.32 -1.38 18.74
CA GLU A 37 -18.99 -2.67 18.76
C GLU A 37 -18.06 -3.85 19.15
N GLY A 38 -16.82 -3.56 19.56
CA GLY A 38 -15.84 -4.55 20.00
C GLY A 38 -15.10 -5.27 18.86
N ARG A 39 -15.23 -4.81 17.61
CA ARG A 39 -14.54 -5.44 16.48
C ARG A 39 -13.09 -4.96 16.39
N GLN A 40 -12.15 -5.90 16.29
CA GLN A 40 -10.75 -5.56 16.07
C GLN A 40 -10.52 -4.84 14.73
N ARG A 41 -9.73 -3.77 14.76
CA ARG A 41 -9.41 -2.94 13.60
C ARG A 41 -7.91 -2.93 13.32
N PHE A 42 -7.57 -2.78 12.05
CA PHE A 42 -6.18 -2.73 11.59
C PHE A 42 -5.99 -1.60 10.58
N ALA A 43 -4.80 -1.01 10.57
CA ALA A 43 -4.29 -0.25 9.45
C ALA A 43 -3.13 -1.03 8.82
N LEU A 44 -3.03 -1.00 7.50
CA LEU A 44 -1.95 -1.67 6.78
C LEU A 44 -1.21 -0.62 5.94
N ASP A 45 0.04 -0.38 6.31
CA ASP A 45 0.97 0.38 5.49
C ASP A 45 1.53 -0.57 4.45
N VAL A 46 1.32 -0.31 3.16
CA VAL A 46 1.90 -1.11 2.08
C VAL A 46 2.69 -0.20 1.17
N ALA A 47 3.90 -0.62 0.83
CA ALA A 47 4.64 -0.09 -0.29
C ALA A 47 4.62 -1.13 -1.41
N ILE A 48 4.48 -0.68 -2.65
CA ILE A 48 4.94 -1.50 -3.77
C ILE A 48 6.46 -1.48 -3.65
N GLY A 49 7.04 -2.62 -3.28
CA GLY A 49 8.50 -2.74 -3.29
C GLY A 49 9.04 -2.65 -4.72
N PRO A 50 10.36 -2.51 -4.89
CA PRO A 50 10.98 -2.54 -6.20
C PRO A 50 10.61 -3.84 -6.93
N PHE A 51 9.72 -3.73 -7.92
CA PHE A 51 9.45 -4.83 -8.82
C PHE A 51 10.59 -4.84 -9.82
N HIS A 52 11.44 -5.86 -9.70
CA HIS A 52 12.54 -6.05 -10.62
C HIS A 52 12.01 -6.72 -11.88
N TYR A 53 12.42 -6.20 -13.04
CA TYR A 53 12.04 -6.74 -14.33
C TYR A 53 13.20 -6.74 -15.32
N GLY A 54 12.95 -7.32 -16.50
CA GLY A 54 13.95 -7.54 -17.53
C GLY A 54 14.70 -8.88 -17.37
N PRO A 55 15.45 -9.31 -18.39
CA PRO A 55 16.11 -10.62 -18.40
C PRO A 55 17.15 -10.80 -17.28
N GLY A 56 17.64 -9.72 -16.69
CA GLY A 56 18.60 -9.73 -15.58
C GLY A 56 18.02 -9.41 -14.20
N ASN A 57 16.71 -9.10 -14.08
CA ASN A 57 16.12 -8.53 -12.85
C ASN A 57 16.88 -7.28 -12.34
N ASP A 58 17.44 -6.47 -13.23
CA ASP A 58 18.25 -5.29 -12.92
C ASP A 58 17.50 -3.97 -13.15
N GLN A 59 16.27 -4.02 -13.66
CA GLN A 59 15.43 -2.85 -13.91
C GLN A 59 14.37 -2.73 -12.82
N GLU A 60 14.11 -1.53 -12.33
CA GLU A 60 13.21 -1.26 -11.21
C GLU A 60 12.07 -0.33 -11.65
N ILE A 61 10.82 -0.72 -11.38
CA ILE A 61 9.67 0.16 -11.64
C ILE A 61 9.74 1.38 -10.70
N ASP A 62 9.32 2.55 -11.19
CA ASP A 62 9.06 3.68 -10.28
C ASP A 62 7.86 3.34 -9.39
N THR A 63 7.76 3.98 -8.23
CA THR A 63 6.61 3.76 -7.33
C THR A 63 5.60 4.90 -7.36
N ALA A 64 5.81 5.90 -8.23
CA ALA A 64 4.91 7.01 -8.42
C ALA A 64 3.68 6.61 -9.27
N LEU A 65 2.54 6.38 -8.60
CA LEU A 65 1.24 6.24 -9.23
C LEU A 65 0.65 7.62 -9.58
N VAL A 66 0.02 7.72 -10.75
CA VAL A 66 -0.76 8.89 -11.19
C VAL A 66 -2.26 8.54 -11.24
N PRO A 67 -3.19 9.51 -11.17
CA PRO A 67 -4.61 9.23 -11.34
C PRO A 67 -4.89 8.53 -12.67
N SER A 68 -5.76 7.52 -12.66
CA SER A 68 -6.15 6.73 -13.84
C SER A 68 -7.61 6.98 -14.23
N THR A 69 -8.07 6.26 -15.25
CA THR A 69 -9.46 6.21 -15.70
C THR A 69 -10.15 4.94 -15.21
N SER A 70 -11.45 5.07 -14.97
CA SER A 70 -12.34 3.95 -14.61
C SER A 70 -12.06 2.68 -15.43
N PRO A 71 -11.98 1.49 -14.80
CA PRO A 71 -12.36 1.21 -13.40
C PRO A 71 -11.27 1.53 -12.38
N TRP A 72 -10.09 1.99 -12.80
CA TRP A 72 -8.93 2.16 -11.95
C TRP A 72 -8.83 3.59 -11.40
N ASP A 73 -8.43 3.72 -10.14
CA ASP A 73 -8.25 5.03 -9.53
C ASP A 73 -6.84 5.57 -9.82
N TRP A 74 -5.85 4.66 -9.94
CA TRP A 74 -4.45 5.00 -10.10
C TRP A 74 -3.74 4.05 -11.07
N GLU A 75 -2.76 4.58 -11.82
CA GLU A 75 -1.93 3.81 -12.73
C GLU A 75 -0.47 4.26 -12.74
N MET A 76 0.40 3.40 -13.26
CA MET A 76 1.78 3.72 -13.60
C MET A 76 2.17 2.92 -14.84
N THR A 77 2.77 3.61 -15.82
CA THR A 77 3.39 2.97 -16.98
C THR A 77 4.88 3.33 -17.03
N LYS A 78 5.77 2.34 -16.92
CA LYS A 78 7.22 2.55 -17.07
C LYS A 78 7.88 1.35 -17.69
N ALA A 79 8.69 1.58 -18.73
CA ALA A 79 9.49 0.57 -19.43
C ALA A 79 8.71 -0.71 -19.83
N GLY A 80 7.47 -0.53 -20.29
CA GLY A 80 6.60 -1.63 -20.71
C GLY A 80 5.85 -2.35 -19.58
N PHE A 81 5.97 -1.87 -18.34
CA PHE A 81 5.17 -2.33 -17.20
C PHE A 81 4.01 -1.40 -16.94
N GLU A 82 2.83 -1.98 -16.72
CA GLU A 82 1.62 -1.28 -16.30
C GLU A 82 1.18 -1.80 -14.94
N VAL A 83 1.06 -0.89 -13.98
CA VAL A 83 0.46 -1.17 -12.67
C VAL A 83 -0.81 -0.36 -12.58
N ARG A 84 -1.88 -0.97 -12.05
CA ARG A 84 -3.16 -0.32 -11.79
C ARG A 84 -3.61 -0.60 -10.36
N ALA A 85 -4.19 0.38 -9.70
CA ALA A 85 -4.63 0.27 -8.32
C ALA A 85 -6.02 0.89 -8.12
N LEU A 86 -6.76 0.28 -7.18
CA LEU A 86 -8.04 0.78 -6.69
C LEU A 86 -7.83 1.36 -5.28
N SER A 87 -8.47 2.48 -5.02
CA SER A 87 -8.53 3.13 -3.70
C SER A 87 -9.45 2.39 -2.73
N ASN A 88 -10.41 1.62 -3.26
CA ASN A 88 -11.34 0.84 -2.48
C ASN A 88 -11.38 -0.61 -2.99
N LEU A 89 -11.01 -1.54 -2.10
CA LEU A 89 -10.97 -2.97 -2.38
C LEU A 89 -12.01 -3.68 -1.51
N SER A 90 -12.83 -4.51 -2.14
CA SER A 90 -13.74 -5.41 -1.41
C SER A 90 -13.09 -6.77 -1.16
N ALA A 91 -13.41 -7.39 -0.02
CA ALA A 91 -12.96 -8.75 0.25
C ALA A 91 -13.45 -9.72 -0.83
N GLY A 92 -12.54 -10.52 -1.39
CA GLY A 92 -12.84 -11.46 -2.48
C GLY A 92 -12.82 -10.84 -3.88
N GLN A 93 -12.50 -9.55 -4.01
CA GLN A 93 -12.29 -8.92 -5.31
C GLN A 93 -10.96 -9.40 -5.90
N VAL A 94 -11.02 -10.07 -7.05
CA VAL A 94 -9.85 -10.39 -7.87
C VAL A 94 -9.57 -9.18 -8.75
N ILE A 95 -8.34 -8.67 -8.68
CA ILE A 95 -7.87 -7.45 -9.32
C ILE A 95 -6.97 -7.83 -10.49
#